data_AF-A0A916QUG7-F1
#
_entry.id   AF-A0A916QUG7-F1
#
_cell.length_a   1.000
_cell.length_b   1.000
_cell.length_c   1.000
_cell.angle_alpha   90.00
_cell.angle_beta   90.00
_cell.angle_gamma   90.00
#
_symmetry.space_group_name_H-M   'P 1'
#
loop_
_entity.id
_entity.type
_entity.pdbx_description
1 polymer ?
#
loop_
_entity_poly.entity_id
_entity_poly.type
_entity_poly.pdbx_seq_one_letter_code
_entity_poly.pdbx_strand_id
1 'polypeptide(L)'
;MRTTFDRIRQAILFEGVALVILVTVGMVFLDLTLAGIGVIAVAGSVIATVLNYVYNLLFDLALTRQTGSAEKSLHARVIHTLGFEISMLLLMLPFVMWWLDLTFVHALLFDMSFTLFYLFYTFAFTWAYDRIFPAPAPISGY
;
A
#
# COMPACT_ATOMS: atom_id res chain seq x y z
N MET A 1 6.47 10.24 -23.07
CA MET A 1 5.63 9.51 -22.09
C MET A 1 6.08 8.05 -22.03
N ARG A 2 6.06 7.42 -20.85
CA ARG A 2 6.40 5.99 -20.70
C ARG A 2 5.37 5.10 -21.41
N THR A 3 5.85 4.09 -22.13
CA THR A 3 5.01 3.12 -22.85
C THR A 3 4.29 2.17 -21.90
N THR A 4 3.21 1.53 -22.34
CA THR A 4 2.48 0.53 -21.54
C THR A 4 3.39 -0.63 -21.12
N PHE A 5 4.28 -1.08 -22.01
CA PHE A 5 5.23 -2.14 -21.70
C PHE A 5 6.21 -1.74 -20.58
N ASP A 6 6.72 -0.50 -20.60
CA ASP A 6 7.60 0.01 -19.54
C ASP A 6 6.88 0.04 -18.18
N ARG A 7 5.62 0.45 -18.16
CA ARG A 7 4.79 0.46 -16.93
C ARG A 7 4.57 -0.95 -16.39
N ILE A 8 4.28 -1.93 -17.25
CA ILE A 8 4.10 -3.33 -16.86
C ILE A 8 5.41 -3.89 -16.29
N ARG A 9 6.54 -3.67 -16.96
CA ARG A 9 7.86 -4.09 -16.47
C ARG A 9 8.16 -3.48 -15.11
N GLN A 10 7.91 -2.17 -14.94
CA GLN A 10 8.11 -1.49 -13.67
C GLN A 10 7.28 -2.12 -12.56
N ALA A 11 5.99 -2.37 -12.81
CA ALA A 11 5.08 -2.97 -11.82
C ALA A 11 5.51 -4.40 -11.44
N ILE A 12 5.86 -5.25 -12.43
CA ILE A 12 6.28 -6.62 -12.18
C ILE A 12 7.59 -6.67 -11.37
N LEU A 13 8.57 -5.83 -11.74
CA LEU A 13 9.84 -5.78 -11.02
C LEU A 13 9.66 -5.22 -9.60
N PHE A 14 8.82 -4.19 -9.45
CA PHE A 14 8.51 -3.60 -8.16
C PHE A 14 7.90 -4.63 -7.22
N GLU A 15 6.85 -5.31 -7.67
CA GLU A 15 6.13 -6.29 -6.86
C GLU A 15 6.99 -7.53 -6.59
N GLY A 16 7.67 -8.05 -7.62
CA GLY A 16 8.48 -9.26 -7.51
C GLY A 16 9.64 -9.11 -6.52
N VAL A 17 10.37 -7.99 -6.57
CA VAL A 17 11.49 -7.74 -5.64
C VAL A 17 10.98 -7.51 -4.22
N ALA A 18 9.88 -6.77 -4.05
CA ALA A 18 9.25 -6.58 -2.74
C ALA A 18 8.85 -7.92 -2.11
N LEU A 19 8.14 -8.77 -2.87
CA LEU A 19 7.68 -10.08 -2.41
C LEU A 19 8.84 -10.98 -2.01
N VAL A 20 9.91 -11.05 -2.81
CA VAL A 20 11.09 -11.85 -2.46
C VAL A 20 11.68 -11.40 -1.13
N ILE A 21 11.83 -10.09 -0.91
CA ILE A 21 12.38 -9.54 0.34
C ILE A 21 11.46 -9.86 1.52
N LEU A 22 10.17 -9.55 1.39
CA LEU A 22 9.20 -9.70 2.48
C LEU A 22 8.97 -11.16 2.87
N VAL A 23 8.86 -12.05 1.89
CA VAL A 23 8.75 -13.50 2.14
C VAL A 23 10.01 -14.02 2.81
N THR A 24 11.21 -13.65 2.31
CA THR A 24 12.47 -14.08 2.92
C THR A 24 12.57 -13.61 4.37
N VAL A 25 12.27 -12.34 4.62
CA VAL A 25 12.32 -11.77 5.97
C VAL A 25 11.29 -12.44 6.88
N GLY A 26 10.05 -12.61 6.41
CA GLY A 26 8.99 -13.27 7.20
C GLY A 26 9.31 -14.73 7.53
N MET A 27 9.88 -15.47 6.59
CA MET A 27 10.27 -16.86 6.82
C MET A 27 11.48 -17.00 7.75
N VAL A 28 12.48 -16.14 7.62
CA VAL A 28 13.75 -16.26 8.37
C VAL A 28 13.65 -15.66 9.77
N PHE A 29 12.92 -14.56 9.95
CA PHE A 29 12.91 -13.82 11.22
C PHE A 29 11.62 -13.97 12.02
N LEU A 30 10.51 -14.37 11.39
CA LEU A 30 9.20 -14.45 12.03
C LEU A 30 8.62 -15.87 12.02
N ASP A 31 9.40 -16.87 11.57
CA ASP A 31 8.99 -18.27 11.41
C ASP A 31 7.66 -18.46 10.67
N LEU A 32 7.32 -17.51 9.78
CA LEU A 32 6.08 -17.52 9.02
C LEU A 32 6.18 -18.48 7.85
N THR A 33 5.09 -19.20 7.58
CA THR A 33 5.01 -20.05 6.38
C THR A 33 4.68 -19.22 5.15
N LEU A 34 5.16 -19.64 3.98
CA LEU A 34 4.81 -19.04 2.69
C LEU A 34 3.29 -18.96 2.49
N ALA A 35 2.57 -20.02 2.88
CA ALA A 35 1.11 -20.05 2.83
C ALA A 35 0.47 -19.01 3.76
N GLY A 36 1.00 -18.85 4.97
CA GLY A 36 0.54 -17.84 5.93
C GLY A 36 0.68 -16.43 5.38
N ILE A 37 1.85 -16.08 4.85
CA ILE A 37 2.13 -14.76 4.23
C ILE A 37 1.25 -14.54 3.01
N GLY A 38 1.09 -15.56 2.15
CA GLY A 38 0.26 -15.49 0.95
C GLY A 38 -1.20 -15.21 1.25
N VAL A 39 -1.77 -15.83 2.29
CA VAL A 39 -3.15 -15.55 2.71
C VAL A 39 -3.31 -14.11 3.20
N ILE A 40 -2.36 -13.57 3.97
CA ILE A 40 -2.41 -12.16 4.39
C ILE A 40 -2.33 -11.22 3.20
N ALA A 41 -1.45 -11.51 2.23
CA ALA A 41 -1.33 -10.69 1.03
C ALA A 41 -2.64 -10.65 0.23
N VAL A 42 -3.27 -11.81 0.00
CA VAL A 42 -4.52 -11.90 -0.75
C VAL A 42 -5.70 -11.31 0.03
N ALA A 43 -5.91 -11.75 1.27
CA ALA A 43 -6.99 -11.26 2.11
C ALA A 43 -6.85 -9.75 2.36
N GLY A 44 -5.63 -9.31 2.64
CA GLY A 44 -5.30 -7.90 2.83
C GLY A 44 -5.58 -7.07 1.59
N SER A 45 -5.22 -7.54 0.39
CA SER A 45 -5.55 -6.84 -0.86
C SER A 45 -7.06 -6.70 -1.07
N VAL A 46 -7.83 -7.75 -0.78
CA VAL A 46 -9.30 -7.72 -0.90
C VAL A 46 -9.91 -6.77 0.13
N ILE A 47 -9.54 -6.91 1.40
CA ILE A 47 -10.00 -6.04 2.49
C ILE A 47 -9.65 -4.59 2.17
N ALA A 48 -8.41 -4.33 1.74
CA ALA A 48 -7.93 -3.01 1.39
C ALA A 48 -8.74 -2.37 0.27
N THR A 49 -9.00 -3.13 -0.79
CA THR A 49 -9.75 -2.66 -1.96
C THR A 49 -11.19 -2.32 -1.59
N VAL A 50 -11.85 -3.21 -0.84
CA VAL A 50 -13.23 -3.01 -0.38
C VAL A 50 -13.31 -1.80 0.55
N LEU A 51 -12.43 -1.75 1.56
CA LEU A 51 -12.43 -0.66 2.53
C LEU A 51 -12.11 0.68 1.86
N ASN A 52 -11.15 0.72 0.93
CA ASN A 52 -10.85 1.92 0.15
C ASN A 52 -12.08 2.43 -0.60
N TYR A 53 -12.79 1.55 -1.31
CA TYR A 53 -14.01 1.94 -2.02
C TYR A 53 -15.09 2.46 -1.07
N VAL A 54 -15.41 1.70 -0.02
CA VAL A 54 -16.47 2.06 0.95
C VAL A 54 -16.13 3.34 1.69
N TYR A 55 -14.88 3.49 2.15
CA TYR A 55 -14.43 4.67 2.88
C TYR A 55 -14.49 5.93 2.02
N ASN A 56 -13.98 5.86 0.79
CA ASN A 56 -14.02 6.99 -0.14
C ASN A 56 -15.47 7.43 -0.41
N LEU A 57 -16.37 6.48 -0.66
CA LEU A 57 -17.79 6.77 -0.89
C LEU A 57 -18.44 7.44 0.33
N LEU A 58 -18.24 6.89 1.52
CA LEU A 58 -18.83 7.43 2.75
C LEU A 58 -18.29 8.83 3.05
N PHE A 59 -16.99 9.05 2.87
CA PHE A 59 -16.38 10.35 3.09
C PHE A 59 -16.88 11.39 2.10
N ASP A 60 -17.00 11.04 0.82
CA ASP A 60 -17.50 11.95 -0.22
C ASP A 60 -18.97 12.34 0.02
N LEU A 61 -19.79 11.38 0.44
CA LEU A 61 -21.18 11.65 0.84
C LEU A 61 -21.25 12.55 2.07
N ALA A 62 -20.41 12.29 3.09
CA ALA A 62 -20.35 13.12 4.29
C ALA A 62 -19.89 14.54 3.99
N LEU A 63 -18.85 14.69 3.17
CA LEU A 63 -18.31 15.98 2.77
C LEU A 63 -19.35 16.77 1.94
N THR A 64 -19.96 16.14 0.94
CA THR A 64 -20.99 16.78 0.11
C THR A 64 -22.19 17.22 0.95
N ARG A 65 -22.59 16.45 1.97
CA ARG A 65 -23.65 16.85 2.90
C ARG A 65 -23.27 18.04 3.78
N GLN A 66 -22.00 18.21 4.11
CA GLN A 66 -21.53 19.30 4.97
C GLN A 66 -21.19 20.58 4.18
N THR A 67 -20.62 20.46 2.99
CA THR A 67 -20.05 21.60 2.23
C THR A 67 -20.76 21.84 0.90
N GLY A 68 -21.65 20.95 0.47
CA GLY A 68 -22.30 21.00 -0.85
C GLY A 68 -21.41 20.53 -2.01
N SER A 69 -20.18 20.08 -1.75
CA SER A 69 -19.22 19.64 -2.77
C SER A 69 -18.37 18.46 -2.28
N ALA A 70 -17.93 17.60 -3.21
CA ALA A 70 -16.97 16.53 -2.94
C ALA A 70 -15.50 17.01 -3.04
N GLU A 71 -15.27 18.30 -3.31
CA GLU A 71 -13.92 18.86 -3.38
C GLU A 71 -13.25 18.88 -1.99
N LYS A 72 -12.18 18.09 -1.86
CA LYS A 72 -11.42 17.96 -0.61
C LYS A 72 -10.41 19.12 -0.48
N SER A 73 -10.68 20.03 0.45
CA SER A 73 -9.70 21.01 0.95
C SER A 73 -8.49 20.30 1.58
N LEU A 74 -7.38 21.01 1.80
CA LEU A 74 -6.18 20.43 2.43
C LEU A 74 -6.49 19.80 3.79
N HIS A 75 -7.28 20.48 4.63
CA HIS A 75 -7.72 19.95 5.92
C HIS A 75 -8.56 18.67 5.76
N ALA A 76 -9.51 18.66 4.81
CA ALA A 76 -10.32 17.48 4.54
C ALA A 76 -9.48 16.29 4.07
N ARG A 77 -8.40 16.53 3.30
CA ARG A 77 -7.47 15.49 2.87
C ARG A 77 -6.70 14.89 4.04
N VAL A 78 -6.21 15.71 4.98
CA VAL A 78 -5.51 15.20 6.17
C VAL A 78 -6.45 14.33 7.01
N ILE A 79 -7.67 14.81 7.27
CA ILE A 79 -8.68 14.04 8.03
C ILE A 79 -9.02 12.73 7.30
N HIS A 80 -9.23 12.78 5.98
CA HIS A 80 -9.50 11.60 5.17
C HIS A 80 -8.38 10.57 5.25
N THR A 81 -7.13 10.98 5.04
CA THR A 81 -6.00 10.03 5.03
C THR A 81 -5.79 9.41 6.40
N LEU A 82 -5.84 10.20 7.48
CA LEU A 82 -5.70 9.67 8.84
C LEU A 82 -6.86 8.76 9.22
N GLY A 83 -8.10 9.13 8.86
CA GLY A 83 -9.27 8.32 9.13
C GLY A 83 -9.27 7.01 8.34
N PHE A 84 -8.77 7.02 7.10
CA PHE A 84 -8.60 5.81 6.29
C PHE A 84 -7.58 4.86 6.93
N GLU A 85 -6.42 5.39 7.34
CA GLU A 85 -5.37 4.61 7.99
C GLU A 85 -5.87 3.95 9.29
N ILE A 86 -6.58 4.72 10.13
CA ILE A 86 -7.18 4.19 11.36
C ILE A 86 -8.22 3.11 11.05
N SER A 87 -9.07 3.32 10.04
CA SER A 87 -10.09 2.33 9.65
C SER A 87 -9.44 1.04 9.14
N MET A 88 -8.36 1.16 8.37
CA MET A 88 -7.54 0.05 7.92
C MET A 88 -6.94 -0.73 9.08
N LEU A 89 -6.27 -0.04 10.01
CA LEU A 89 -5.69 -0.66 11.20
C LEU A 89 -6.74 -1.41 12.01
N LEU A 90 -7.91 -0.80 12.25
CA LEU A 90 -9.00 -1.44 13.01
C LEU A 90 -9.54 -2.72 12.36
N LEU A 91 -9.44 -2.86 11.04
CA LEU A 91 -9.94 -4.03 10.33
C LEU A 91 -8.85 -5.09 10.06
N MET A 92 -7.67 -4.64 9.63
CA MET A 92 -6.56 -5.51 9.25
C MET A 92 -5.81 -6.06 10.46
N LEU A 93 -5.61 -5.26 11.51
CA LEU A 93 -4.80 -5.66 12.65
C LEU A 93 -5.42 -6.86 13.41
N PRO A 94 -6.75 -6.89 13.71
CA PRO A 94 -7.37 -8.08 14.30
C PRO A 94 -7.27 -9.32 13.40
N PHE A 95 -7.37 -9.15 12.08
CA PHE A 95 -7.23 -10.25 11.12
C PHE A 95 -5.82 -10.85 11.16
N VAL A 96 -4.78 -10.00 11.12
CA VAL A 96 -3.38 -10.42 11.20
C VAL A 96 -3.08 -11.09 12.54
N MET A 97 -3.55 -10.51 13.66
CA MET A 97 -3.42 -11.11 14.99
C MET A 97 -4.00 -12.52 15.03
N TRP A 98 -5.22 -12.70 14.51
CA TRP A 98 -5.89 -13.99 14.51
C TRP A 98 -5.23 -15.00 13.57
N TRP A 99 -4.82 -14.57 12.38
CA TRP A 99 -4.29 -15.47 11.35
C TRP A 99 -2.86 -15.94 11.65
N LEU A 100 -2.03 -15.07 12.20
CA LEU A 100 -0.63 -15.37 12.55
C LEU A 100 -0.41 -15.69 14.03
N ASP A 101 -1.48 -15.74 14.83
CA ASP A 101 -1.41 -15.91 16.29
C ASP A 101 -0.46 -14.89 16.96
N LEU A 102 -0.51 -13.65 16.49
CA LEU A 102 0.33 -12.56 17.00
C LEU A 102 -0.40 -11.78 18.10
N THR A 103 0.37 -11.35 19.11
CA THR A 103 -0.16 -10.38 20.08
C THR A 103 -0.36 -9.02 19.43
N PHE A 104 -1.18 -8.15 20.06
CA PHE A 104 -1.48 -6.81 19.53
C PHE A 104 -0.22 -6.01 19.19
N VAL A 105 0.79 -6.02 20.09
CA VAL A 105 2.04 -5.29 19.87
C VAL A 105 2.84 -5.87 18.70
N HIS A 106 2.91 -7.20 18.56
CA HIS A 106 3.61 -7.82 17.44
C HIS A 106 2.91 -7.55 16.12
N ALA A 107 1.57 -7.60 16.07
CA ALA A 107 0.81 -7.28 14.88
C ALA A 107 0.94 -5.79 14.49
N LEU A 108 0.95 -4.88 15.47
CA LEU A 108 1.18 -3.46 15.23
C LEU A 108 2.59 -3.21 14.68
N LEU A 109 3.62 -3.85 15.25
CA LEU A 109 4.99 -3.75 14.76
C LEU A 109 5.13 -4.36 13.36
N PHE A 110 4.44 -5.46 13.09
CA PHE A 110 4.42 -6.09 11.76
C PHE A 110 3.84 -5.13 10.71
N ASP A 111 2.69 -4.52 10.99
CA ASP A 111 2.04 -3.54 10.12
C ASP A 111 2.92 -2.30 9.89
N MET A 112 3.45 -1.70 10.97
CA MET A 112 4.36 -0.56 10.89
C MET A 112 5.62 -0.88 10.09
N SER A 113 6.18 -2.09 10.25
CA SER A 113 7.37 -2.53 9.51
C SER A 113 7.08 -2.67 8.03
N PHE A 114 5.93 -3.24 7.66
CA PHE A 114 5.49 -3.34 6.28
C PHE A 114 5.30 -1.96 5.64
N THR A 115 4.58 -1.07 6.32
CA THR A 115 4.33 0.30 5.85
C THR A 115 5.63 1.07 5.68
N LEU A 116 6.53 0.99 6.65
CA LEU A 116 7.82 1.67 6.60
C LEU A 116 8.73 1.08 5.51
N PHE A 117 8.74 -0.25 5.36
CA PHE A 117 9.43 -0.92 4.28
C PHE A 117 8.94 -0.42 2.93
N TYR A 118 7.64 -0.45 2.64
CA TYR A 118 7.09 -0.01 1.36
C TYR A 118 7.34 1.48 1.10
N LEU A 119 7.31 2.33 2.14
CA LEU A 119 7.64 3.76 2.00
C LEU A 119 9.06 3.96 1.45
N PHE A 120 10.06 3.38 2.12
CA PHE A 120 11.47 3.53 1.70
C PHE A 120 11.79 2.74 0.43
N TYR A 121 11.24 1.54 0.31
CA TYR A 121 11.41 0.67 -0.85
C TYR A 121 10.85 1.33 -2.12
N THR A 122 9.64 1.91 -2.06
CA THR A 122 9.05 2.60 -3.20
C THR A 122 9.91 3.76 -3.66
N PHE A 123 10.42 4.57 -2.74
CA PHE A 123 11.35 5.64 -3.07
C PHE A 123 12.63 5.11 -3.73
N ALA A 124 13.30 4.15 -3.09
CA ALA A 124 14.56 3.60 -3.59
C ALA A 124 14.40 2.89 -4.95
N PHE A 125 13.36 2.09 -5.11
CA PHE A 125 13.06 1.37 -6.34
C PHE A 125 12.75 2.33 -7.47
N THR A 126 11.84 3.30 -7.27
CA THR A 126 11.47 4.26 -8.32
C THR A 126 12.68 5.08 -8.77
N TRP A 127 13.50 5.54 -7.83
CA TRP A 127 14.75 6.23 -8.14
C TRP A 127 15.74 5.37 -8.93
N ALA A 128 15.97 4.12 -8.51
CA ALA A 128 16.85 3.20 -9.21
C ALA A 128 16.31 2.85 -10.62
N TYR A 129 15.00 2.60 -10.72
CA TYR A 129 14.33 2.28 -11.97
C TYR A 129 14.46 3.42 -12.98
N ASP A 130 14.26 4.66 -12.56
CA ASP A 130 14.41 5.84 -13.42
C ASP A 130 15.84 6.03 -13.92
N ARG A 131 16.84 5.60 -13.15
CA ARG A 131 18.25 5.67 -13.54
C ARG A 131 18.68 4.54 -14.47
N ILE A 132 18.11 3.34 -14.30
CA ILE A 132 18.38 2.17 -15.15
C ILE A 132 17.58 2.23 -16.46
N PHE A 133 16.34 2.75 -16.39
CA PHE A 133 15.42 2.93 -17.51
C PHE A 133 14.94 4.39 -17.60
N PRO A 134 15.79 5.28 -18.13
CA PRO A 134 15.44 6.69 -18.32
C PRO A 134 14.18 6.83 -19.15
N ALA A 135 13.31 7.76 -18.75
CA ALA A 135 12.16 8.10 -19.58
C ALA A 135 12.64 8.68 -20.92
N PRO A 136 11.91 8.43 -22.03
CA PRO A 136 12.24 9.02 -23.32
C PRO A 136 12.35 10.54 -23.15
N ALA A 137 13.47 11.12 -23.63
CA ALA A 137 13.65 12.56 -23.61
C ALA A 137 12.45 13.24 -24.29
N PRO A 138 11.98 14.39 -23.78
CA PRO A 138 11.05 15.19 -24.53
C PRO A 138 11.67 15.47 -25.91
N ILE A 139 10.91 15.26 -26.98
CA ILE A 139 11.35 15.64 -28.32
C ILE A 139 11.60 17.15 -28.26
N SER A 140 12.86 17.59 -28.30
CA SER A 140 13.16 19.02 -28.41
C SER A 140 12.79 19.45 -29.82
N GLY A 141 11.57 19.98 -29.98
CA GLY A 141 11.05 20.46 -31.25
C GLY A 141 10.08 21.62 -31.01
N TYR A 142 10.66 22.83 -31.04
CA TYR A 142 10.06 24.18 -31.01
C TYR A 142 9.51 24.70 -29.69
#